data_AF-A0A0Q6JY99-F1
#
_entry.id   AF-A0A0Q6JY99-F1
#
_cell.length_a   1.000
_cell.length_b   1.000
_cell.length_c   1.000
_cell.angle_alpha   90.00
_cell.angle_beta   90.00
_cell.angle_gamma   90.00
#
_symmetry.space_group_name_H-M   'P 1'
#
loop_
_entity.id
_entity.type
_entity.pdbx_description
1 polymer ?
#
loop_
_entity_poly.entity_id
_entity_poly.type
_entity_poly.pdbx_seq_one_letter_code
_entity_poly.pdbx_strand_id
1 'polypeptide(L)' 'MSATTIGALVGGVIDSMGGDGDGNWDGAIKGAIVANVLKVAIPAVITYAVGWAVLRGAAELKDQVFGEVK' A
#
# COMPACT_ATOMS: atom_id res chain seq x y z
N MET A 1 9.34 14.62 -16.83
CA MET A 1 8.02 14.17 -17.35
C MET A 1 7.54 12.83 -16.74
N SER A 2 8.22 12.24 -15.75
CA SER A 2 7.85 10.95 -15.14
C SER A 2 6.87 11.06 -13.96
N ALA A 3 6.87 12.18 -13.22
CA ALA A 3 5.96 12.40 -12.09
C ALA A 3 4.49 12.57 -12.54
N THR A 4 4.28 13.07 -13.75
CA THR A 4 2.94 13.37 -14.30
C THR A 4 2.17 12.11 -14.70
N THR A 5 2.85 11.04 -15.14
CA THR A 5 2.18 9.79 -15.53
C THR A 5 1.75 8.97 -14.33
N ILE A 6 2.60 8.89 -13.29
CA ILE A 6 2.24 8.21 -12.03
C ILE A 6 1.18 9.02 -11.29
N GLY A 7 1.28 10.35 -11.28
CA GLY A 7 0.26 11.24 -10.71
C GLY A 7 -1.09 11.14 -11.42
N ALA A 8 -1.11 11.02 -12.75
CA ALA A 8 -2.34 10.83 -13.53
C ALA A 8 -2.93 9.42 -13.35
N LEU A 9 -2.11 8.38 -13.22
CA LEU A 9 -2.58 7.02 -12.95
C LEU A 9 -3.20 6.93 -11.55
N VAL A 10 -2.50 7.44 -10.54
CA VAL A 10 -3.01 7.48 -9.16
C VAL A 10 -4.22 8.40 -9.05
N GLY A 11 -4.20 9.55 -9.72
CA GLY A 11 -5.32 10.49 -9.80
C GLY A 11 -6.56 9.89 -10.47
N GLY A 12 -6.38 9.16 -11.58
CA GLY A 12 -7.47 8.49 -12.29
C GLY A 12 -8.09 7.34 -11.48
N VAL A 13 -7.29 6.62 -10.69
CA VAL A 13 -7.81 5.59 -9.76
C VAL A 13 -8.62 6.23 -8.64
N ILE A 14 -8.18 7.36 -8.09
CA ILE A 14 -8.92 8.09 -7.03
C ILE A 14 -10.23 8.66 -7.57
N ASP A 15 -10.22 9.23 -8.78
CA ASP A 15 -11.41 9.76 -9.44
C ASP A 15 -12.45 8.65 -9.71
N SER A 16 -11.99 7.45 -10.09
CA SER A 16 -12.84 6.28 -10.27
C SER A 16 -13.47 5.71 -8.99
N MET A 17 -12.94 6.06 -7.82
CA MET A 17 -13.50 5.67 -6.51
C MET A 17 -14.42 6.74 -5.90
N GLY A 18 -14.43 7.97 -6.44
CA GLY A 18 -15.20 9.11 -5.93
C GLY A 18 -16.50 9.41 -6.67
N GLY A 19 -16.80 8.70 -7.75
CA GLY A 19 -18.01 8.88 -8.54
C GLY A 19 -19.20 8.14 -7.95
N ASP A 20 -19.87 8.75 -6.98
CA ASP A 20 -21.33 8.93 -6.99
C ASP A 20 -21.85 9.46 -5.65
N GLY A 21 -22.51 10.62 -5.71
CA GLY A 21 -23.53 11.04 -4.75
C GLY A 21 -23.04 11.82 -3.52
N ASP A 22 -23.40 13.10 -3.48
CA ASP A 22 -23.52 13.96 -2.29
C ASP A 22 -22.25 14.65 -1.75
N GLY A 23 -22.02 15.89 -2.22
CA GLY A 23 -21.14 16.87 -1.58
C GLY A 23 -19.76 17.00 -2.22
N ASN A 24 -19.70 17.65 -3.39
CA ASN A 24 -18.48 17.88 -4.21
C ASN A 24 -17.29 18.54 -3.46
N TRP A 25 -17.53 19.15 -2.30
CA TRP A 25 -16.48 19.72 -1.44
C TRP A 25 -15.93 18.72 -0.41
N ASP A 26 -16.77 17.85 0.12
CA ASP A 26 -16.37 16.88 1.15
C ASP A 26 -15.62 15.70 0.51
N GLY A 27 -16.02 15.28 -0.69
CA GLY A 27 -15.35 14.24 -1.48
C GLY A 27 -13.96 14.64 -1.99
N ALA A 28 -13.78 15.88 -2.47
CA ALA A 28 -12.49 16.35 -2.99
C ALA A 28 -11.45 16.54 -1.88
N ILE A 29 -11.85 17.11 -0.74
CA ILE A 29 -10.96 17.31 0.41
C ILE A 29 -10.64 15.97 1.08
N LYS A 30 -11.65 15.11 1.32
CA LYS A 30 -11.42 13.76 1.83
C LYS A 30 -10.57 12.94 0.86
N GLY A 31 -10.82 13.01 -0.44
CA GLY A 31 -10.04 12.34 -1.47
C GLY A 31 -8.58 12.78 -1.49
N ALA A 32 -8.31 14.09 -1.37
CA ALA A 32 -6.95 14.61 -1.30
C ALA A 32 -6.21 14.17 -0.03
N ILE A 33 -6.89 14.18 1.13
CA ILE A 33 -6.31 13.73 2.40
C ILE A 33 -6.03 12.22 2.34
N VAL A 34 -7.01 11.42 1.92
CA VAL A 34 -6.89 9.96 1.79
C VAL A 34 -5.77 9.60 0.83
N ALA A 35 -5.65 10.30 -0.31
CA ALA A 35 -4.56 10.08 -1.26
C ALA A 35 -3.18 10.36 -0.66
N ASN A 36 -3.05 11.43 0.14
CA ASN A 36 -1.79 11.75 0.81
C ASN A 36 -1.46 10.76 1.92
N VAL A 37 -2.45 10.29 2.67
CA VAL A 37 -2.27 9.25 3.69
C VAL A 37 -1.88 7.93 3.03
N LEU A 38 -2.55 7.53 1.95
CA LEU A 38 -2.25 6.30 1.21
C LEU A 38 -0.83 6.30 0.63
N LYS A 39 -0.33 7.45 0.16
CA LYS A 39 1.06 7.57 -0.32
C LYS A 39 2.11 7.27 0.75
N VAL A 40 1.78 7.44 2.02
CA VAL A 40 2.68 7.12 3.15
C VAL A 40 2.38 5.73 3.70
N ALA A 41 1.10 5.38 3.83
CA ALA A 41 0.65 4.11 4.38
C ALA A 41 1.01 2.92 3.48
N ILE A 42 0.87 3.05 2.15
CA ILE A 42 1.16 1.97 1.21
C ILE A 42 2.63 1.53 1.31
N PRO A 43 3.64 2.42 1.20
CA PRO A 43 5.04 2.04 1.40
C PRO A 43 5.32 1.42 2.77
N ALA A 44 4.75 1.99 3.85
CA ALA A 44 4.96 1.47 5.20
C ALA A 44 4.41 0.04 5.37
N VAL A 45 3.22 -0.23 4.83
CA VAL A 45 2.63 -1.57 4.83
C VAL A 45 3.46 -2.54 4.00
N ILE A 46 3.98 -2.11 2.84
CA ILE A 46 4.87 -2.93 2.02
C ILE A 46 6.16 -3.27 2.78
N THR A 47 6.81 -2.28 3.41
CA THR A 47 8.02 -2.52 4.20
C THR A 47 7.77 -3.49 5.35
N TYR A 48 6.65 -3.34 6.06
CA TYR A 48 6.27 -4.26 7.13
C TYR A 48 6.00 -5.67 6.59
N ALA A 49 5.25 -5.79 5.49
CA ALA A 49 4.93 -7.07 4.87
C ALA A 49 6.18 -7.80 4.39
N VAL A 50 7.13 -7.07 3.79
CA VAL A 50 8.44 -7.62 3.38
C VAL A 50 9.23 -8.09 4.59
N GLY A 51 9.33 -7.27 5.65
CA GLY A 51 10.04 -7.66 6.88
C GLY A 51 9.43 -8.89 7.55
N TRP A 52 8.10 -8.94 7.62
CA TRP A 52 7.37 -10.09 8.15
C TRP A 52 7.60 -11.35 7.29
N ALA A 53 7.56 -11.23 5.97
CA ALA A 53 7.79 -12.34 5.04
C ALA A 53 9.21 -12.89 5.18
N VAL A 54 10.22 -12.02 5.33
CA VAL A 54 11.61 -12.42 5.59
C VAL A 54 11.73 -13.18 6.90
N LEU A 55 11.13 -12.69 8.00
CA LEU A 55 11.16 -13.37 9.29
C LEU A 55 10.47 -14.73 9.24
N ARG A 56 9.36 -14.83 8.50
CA ARG A 56 8.63 -16.09 8.33
C ARG A 56 9.41 -17.10 7.49
N GLY A 57 10.02 -16.64 6.39
CA GLY A 57 10.92 -17.47 5.59
C GLY A 57 12.16 -17.91 6.37
N ALA A 58 12.72 -17.05 7.21
CA ALA A 58 13.82 -17.41 8.10
C ALA A 58 13.41 -18.44 9.17
N ALA A 59 12.18 -18.36 9.68
CA ALA A 59 11.64 -19.35 10.60
C ALA A 59 11.44 -20.72 9.93
N GLU A 60 10.90 -20.74 8.71
CA GLU A 60 10.73 -21.97 7.93
C GLU A 60 12.08 -22.61 7.55
N LEU A 61 13.07 -21.80 7.17
CA LEU A 61 14.43 -22.28 6.90
C LEU A 61 15.13 -22.78 8.16
N LYS A 62 14.94 -22.12 9.30
CA LYS A 62 15.45 -22.59 10.59
C LYS A 62 14.85 -23.95 10.94
N ASP A 63 13.54 -24.13 10.77
CA ASP A 63 12.88 -25.41 11.05
C ASP A 63 13.36 -26.52 10.11
N GLN A 64 13.67 -26.22 8.85
CA GLN A 64 14.28 -27.21 7.95
C GLN A 64 15.72 -27.57 8.34
N VAL A 65 16.56 -26.59 8.67
CA VAL A 65 17.99 -26.80 8.95
C VAL A 65 18.23 -27.36 10.36
N PHE A 66 17.44 -26.95 11.34
CA PHE A 66 17.62 -27.34 12.75
C PHE A 66 16.57 -28.34 13.24
N GLY A 67 15.47 -28.56 12.50
CA GLY A 67 14.44 -29.55 12.83
C GLY A 67 14.73 -30.97 12.35
N GLU A 68 15.70 -31.16 11.44
CA GLU A 68 16.16 -32.48 10.99
C GLU A 68 17.04 -33.22 12.02
N VAL A 69 17.28 -32.62 13.20
CA VAL A 69 17.93 -33.30 14.32
C VAL A 69 16.87 -33.92 15.23
N LYS A 70 16.16 -34.92 14.72
CA LYS A 70 15.48 -35.91 15.57
C LYS A 70 15.30 -37.26 14.89
#